data_AF-A0A519SKD6-F1
#
_entry.id   AF-A0A519SKD6-F1
#
_cell.length_a   1.000
_cell.length_b   1.000
_cell.length_c   1.000
_cell.angle_alpha   90.00
_cell.angle_beta   90.00
_cell.angle_gamma   90.00
#
_symmetry.space_group_name_H-M   'P 1'
#
loop_
_entity.id
_entity.type
_entity.pdbx_description
1 polymer ?
#
loop_
_entity_poly.entity_id
_entity_poly.type
_entity_poly.pdbx_seq_one_letter_code
_entity_poly.pdbx_strand_id
1 'polypeptide(L)'
;VTELAQDDVFRINFRLGFRVQQRINLFFRKVVEDLVRNKEVDITSRYASLSQRHVVGDFRFVVLEKYLSVENDFPTQEKLVMQAYFYIKQFISGEAQYFGLDTSSVKMEKVPLVIAPVREVALTRVK
;
A
#
# COMPACT_ATOMS: atom_id res chain seq x y z
N VAL A 1 13.32 10.57 2.44
CA VAL A 1 11.98 10.85 1.86
C VAL A 1 12.22 11.46 0.48
N THR A 2 11.30 11.30 -0.46
CA THR A 2 11.39 11.97 -1.77
C THR A 2 10.10 12.72 -2.03
N GLU A 3 10.20 14.02 -2.24
CA GLU A 3 9.09 14.87 -2.65
C GLU A 3 8.83 14.66 -4.14
N LEU A 4 7.57 14.40 -4.51
CA LEU A 4 7.13 14.21 -5.89
C LEU A 4 6.34 15.41 -6.42
N ALA A 5 5.62 16.09 -5.53
CA ALA A 5 4.93 17.34 -5.79
C ALA A 5 5.07 18.23 -4.54
N GLN A 6 5.38 19.50 -4.77
CA GLN A 6 5.69 20.44 -3.70
C GLN A 6 4.54 20.52 -2.68
N ASP A 7 4.84 20.28 -1.40
CA ASP A 7 3.88 20.31 -0.28
C ASP A 7 2.65 19.36 -0.39
N ASP A 8 2.53 18.57 -1.47
CA ASP A 8 1.34 17.76 -1.77
C ASP A 8 1.62 16.26 -1.75
N VAL A 9 2.73 15.80 -2.36
CA VAL A 9 2.98 14.36 -2.55
C VAL A 9 4.38 13.97 -2.10
N PHE A 10 4.43 13.12 -1.07
CA PHE A 10 5.66 12.61 -0.49
C PHE A 10 5.75 11.09 -0.62
N ARG A 11 6.89 10.61 -1.11
CA ARG A 11 7.24 9.19 -1.13
C ARG A 11 8.14 8.85 0.05
N ILE A 12 7.63 7.99 0.93
CA ILE A 12 8.35 7.46 2.08
C ILE A 12 8.63 5.97 1.85
N ASN A 13 9.89 5.56 1.93
CA ASN A 13 10.28 4.15 1.79
C ASN A 13 10.76 3.64 3.16
N PHE A 14 10.01 2.71 3.76
CA PHE A 14 10.42 2.04 5.00
C PHE A 14 11.26 0.80 4.68
N ARG A 15 12.48 0.73 5.22
CA ARG A 15 13.34 -0.46 5.15
C ARG A 15 13.30 -1.15 6.51
N LEU A 16 12.36 -2.07 6.67
CA LEU A 16 12.10 -2.74 7.95
C LEU A 16 12.60 -4.18 7.90
N GLY A 17 13.31 -4.59 8.95
CA GLY A 17 13.77 -5.96 9.11
C GLY A 17 12.64 -6.91 9.55
N PHE A 18 12.83 -8.20 9.32
CA PHE A 18 11.86 -9.24 9.69
C PHE A 18 11.86 -9.61 11.18
N ARG A 19 12.87 -9.18 11.95
CA ARG A 19 13.00 -9.49 13.39
C ARG A 19 12.21 -8.56 14.31
N VAL A 20 11.62 -7.49 13.77
CA VAL A 20 10.91 -6.47 14.56
C VAL A 20 9.47 -6.38 14.08
N GLN A 21 8.54 -6.28 15.01
CA GLN A 21 7.13 -6.07 14.68
C GLN A 21 6.99 -4.77 13.87
N GLN A 22 6.36 -4.89 12.70
CA GLN A 22 6.15 -3.79 11.78
C GLN A 22 5.02 -2.91 12.35
N ARG A 23 5.38 -1.86 13.09
CA ARG A 23 4.41 -0.91 13.68
C ARG A 23 4.29 0.32 12.79
N ILE A 24 3.74 0.14 11.59
CA ILE A 24 3.75 1.18 10.55
C ILE A 24 3.06 2.46 11.02
N ASN A 25 1.96 2.38 11.78
CA ASN A 25 1.27 3.55 12.32
C ASN A 25 2.20 4.43 13.18
N LEU A 26 3.00 3.81 14.06
CA LEU A 26 3.95 4.53 14.91
C LEU A 26 5.10 5.15 14.10
N PHE A 27 5.66 4.40 13.16
CA PHE A 27 6.74 4.90 12.32
C PHE A 27 6.27 6.04 11.41
N PHE A 28 5.07 5.94 10.85
CA PHE A 28 4.47 6.99 10.05
C PHE A 28 4.31 8.29 10.83
N ARG A 29 3.75 8.23 12.05
CA ARG A 29 3.64 9.41 12.92
C ARG A 29 4.99 10.08 13.17
N LYS A 30 6.04 9.28 13.40
CA LYS A 30 7.38 9.80 13.63
C LYS A 30 7.96 10.49 12.39
N VAL A 31 7.78 9.90 11.21
CA VAL A 31 8.21 10.52 9.95
C VAL A 31 7.51 11.86 9.72
N VAL A 32 6.20 11.94 9.97
CA VAL A 32 5.46 13.21 9.84
C VAL A 32 5.97 14.25 10.83
N GLU A 33 6.23 13.87 12.08
CA GLU A 33 6.80 14.77 13.09
C GLU A 33 8.16 15.33 12.66
N ASP A 34 9.03 14.49 12.10
CA ASP A 34 10.36 14.89 11.64
C ASP A 34 10.28 15.79 10.39
N LEU A 35 9.36 15.52 9.45
CA LEU A 35 9.12 16.36 8.27
C LEU A 35 8.65 17.78 8.65
N VAL A 36 7.76 17.90 9.64
CA VAL A 36 7.31 19.19 10.18
C VAL A 36 8.47 19.93 10.83
N ARG A 37 9.26 19.23 11.64
CA ARG A 37 10.40 19.81 12.36
C ARG A 37 11.44 20.37 11.41
N ASN A 38 11.69 19.68 10.30
CA ASN A 38 12.63 20.09 9.27
C ASN A 38 12.09 21.20 8.35
N LYS A 39 10.83 21.61 8.52
CA LYS A 39 10.13 22.54 7.61
C LYS A 39 10.05 22.05 6.16
N GLU A 40 10.12 20.73 5.96
CA GLU A 40 9.91 20.08 4.66
C GLU A 40 8.41 19.98 4.33
N VAL A 41 7.56 20.04 5.35
CA VAL A 41 6.10 20.03 5.22
C VAL A 41 5.53 21.13 6.10
N ASP A 42 4.87 22.11 5.49
CA ASP A 42 4.18 23.16 6.24
C ASP A 42 2.74 22.74 6.60
N ILE A 43 2.56 22.15 7.79
CA ILE A 43 1.23 21.77 8.31
C ILE A 43 0.46 22.97 8.87
N THR A 44 1.10 24.15 9.00
CA THR A 44 0.49 25.32 9.65
C THR A 44 -0.77 25.82 8.94
N SER A 45 -0.92 25.54 7.65
CA SER A 45 -2.12 25.92 6.91
C SER A 45 -3.31 24.95 7.06
N ARG A 46 -3.17 23.76 7.65
CA ARG A 46 -4.29 22.80 7.76
C ARG A 46 -4.59 22.23 9.16
N TYR A 47 -3.66 22.25 10.12
CA TYR A 47 -3.97 21.74 11.48
C TYR A 47 -3.19 22.45 12.61
N ALA A 48 -3.65 23.64 13.01
CA ALA A 48 -3.14 24.35 14.20
C ALA A 48 -3.68 23.80 15.55
N SER A 49 -4.64 22.86 15.54
CA SER A 49 -5.30 22.34 16.76
C SER A 49 -4.71 21.01 17.27
N LEU A 50 -3.76 20.39 16.55
CA LEU A 50 -3.18 19.09 16.89
C LEU A 50 -1.95 19.15 17.81
N SER A 51 -1.50 20.34 18.22
CA SER A 51 -0.35 20.47 19.13
C SER A 51 -0.73 20.38 20.61
N GLN A 52 -2.02 20.48 20.96
CA GLN A 52 -2.45 20.57 22.37
C GLN A 52 -3.35 19.43 22.85
N ARG A 53 -3.95 18.64 21.97
CA ARG A 53 -4.73 17.45 22.35
C ARG A 53 -4.51 16.36 21.32
N HIS A 54 -4.07 15.19 21.79
CA HIS A 54 -3.78 13.95 21.06
C HIS A 54 -4.97 13.41 20.25
N VAL A 55 -5.46 14.17 19.26
CA VAL A 55 -6.52 13.75 18.35
C VAL A 55 -5.88 13.65 16.99
N VAL A 56 -5.59 12.41 16.62
CA VAL A 56 -5.11 12.00 15.31
C VAL A 56 -6.16 12.48 14.29
N GLY A 57 -5.77 13.30 13.31
CA GLY A 57 -6.64 13.65 12.18
C GLY A 57 -7.19 12.40 11.48
N ASP A 58 -8.21 12.55 10.64
CA ASP A 58 -8.75 11.42 9.87
C ASP A 58 -7.72 10.97 8.83
N PHE A 59 -6.88 10.00 9.20
CA PHE A 59 -5.94 9.37 8.30
C PHE A 59 -6.56 8.08 7.78
N ARG A 60 -6.49 7.91 6.46
CA ARG A 60 -6.87 6.66 5.81
C ARG A 60 -5.64 6.02 5.21
N PHE A 61 -5.30 4.85 5.70
CA PHE A 61 -4.31 3.98 5.07
C PHE A 61 -4.98 3.27 3.91
N VAL A 62 -4.52 3.52 2.70
CA VAL A 62 -4.90 2.73 1.53
C VAL A 62 -3.86 1.63 1.35
N VAL A 63 -4.24 0.38 1.61
CA VAL A 63 -3.36 -0.78 1.44
C VAL A 63 -3.69 -1.43 0.10
N LEU A 64 -2.70 -1.49 -0.77
CA LEU A 64 -2.83 -2.06 -2.11
C LEU A 64 -2.55 -3.56 -2.06
N GLU A 65 -3.62 -4.35 -1.98
CA GLU A 65 -3.51 -5.81 -2.01
C GLU A 65 -3.45 -6.29 -3.46
N LYS A 66 -2.36 -6.95 -3.82
CA LYS A 66 -2.17 -7.50 -5.16
C LYS A 66 -2.93 -8.82 -5.28
N TYR A 67 -3.72 -8.96 -6.34
CA TYR A 67 -4.37 -10.21 -6.75
C TYR A 67 -3.94 -10.62 -8.15
N LEU A 68 -4.00 -11.91 -8.46
CA LEU A 68 -3.73 -12.40 -9.81
C LEU A 68 -4.82 -11.91 -10.77
N SER A 69 -4.46 -11.15 -11.80
CA SER A 69 -5.43 -10.89 -12.87
C SER A 69 -5.74 -12.20 -13.60
N VAL A 70 -7.03 -12.45 -13.86
CA VAL A 70 -7.51 -13.59 -14.66
C VAL A 70 -6.99 -13.53 -16.11
N GLU A 71 -6.58 -12.34 -16.54
CA GLU A 71 -6.03 -12.02 -17.86
C GLU A 71 -4.53 -12.34 -18.00
N ASN A 72 -3.93 -13.18 -17.15
CA ASN A 72 -2.56 -13.62 -17.39
C ASN A 72 -2.56 -14.97 -18.12
N ASP A 73 -2.00 -15.01 -19.33
CA ASP A 73 -1.84 -16.22 -20.12
C ASP A 73 -0.52 -16.92 -19.75
N PHE A 74 -0.52 -17.64 -18.63
CA PHE A 74 0.66 -18.37 -18.13
C PHE A 74 0.77 -19.78 -18.75
N PRO A 75 1.98 -20.21 -19.16
CA PRO A 75 2.27 -21.62 -19.42
C PRO A 75 1.87 -22.51 -18.22
N THR A 76 1.51 -23.77 -18.48
CA THR A 76 0.96 -24.70 -17.45
C THR A 76 1.85 -24.82 -16.20
N GLN A 77 3.17 -24.74 -16.37
CA GLN A 77 4.13 -24.80 -15.26
C GLN A 77 4.07 -23.53 -14.38
N GLU A 78 4.02 -22.35 -14.98
CA GLU A 78 3.90 -21.07 -14.27
C GLU A 78 2.54 -20.95 -13.56
N LYS A 79 1.48 -21.49 -14.19
CA LYS A 79 0.15 -21.56 -13.58
C LYS A 79 0.15 -22.39 -12.29
N LEU A 80 0.87 -23.52 -12.26
CA LEU A 80 1.01 -24.35 -11.06
C LEU A 80 1.77 -23.61 -9.94
N VAL A 81 2.85 -22.90 -10.29
CA VAL A 81 3.61 -22.08 -9.32
C VAL A 81 2.74 -20.96 -8.75
N MET A 82 1.97 -20.27 -9.58
CA MET A 82 1.04 -19.24 -9.13
C MET A 82 -0.07 -19.81 -8.24
N GLN A 83 -0.66 -20.96 -8.61
CA GLN A 83 -1.64 -21.63 -7.78
C GLN A 83 -1.08 -22.00 -6.40
N ALA A 84 0.13 -22.57 -6.33
CA ALA A 84 0.79 -22.86 -5.07
C ALA A 84 1.05 -21.59 -4.24
N TYR A 85 1.50 -20.51 -4.88
CA TYR A 85 1.73 -19.22 -4.22
C TYR A 85 0.44 -18.66 -3.59
N PHE A 86 -0.67 -18.59 -4.34
CA PHE A 86 -1.95 -18.10 -3.80
C PHE A 86 -2.53 -19.05 -2.77
N TYR A 87 -2.35 -20.36 -2.93
CA TYR A 87 -2.77 -21.34 -1.95
C TYR A 87 -2.06 -21.13 -0.61
N ILE A 88 -0.76 -20.85 -0.62
CA ILE A 88 -0.01 -20.52 0.60
C ILE A 88 -0.43 -19.14 1.14
N LYS A 89 -0.57 -18.14 0.26
CA LYS A 89 -0.96 -16.77 0.64
C LYS A 89 -2.29 -16.73 1.40
N GLN A 90 -3.24 -17.61 1.09
CA GLN A 90 -4.53 -17.64 1.79
C GLN A 90 -4.43 -18.11 3.26
N PHE A 91 -3.41 -18.91 3.61
CA PHE A 91 -3.18 -19.38 4.99
C PHE A 91 -2.35 -18.38 5.81
N ILE A 92 -1.71 -17.43 5.13
CA ILE A 92 -0.90 -16.38 5.71
C ILE A 92 -1.83 -15.25 6.19
N SER A 93 -1.48 -14.56 7.28
CA SER A 93 -2.30 -13.45 7.81
C SER A 93 -2.46 -12.32 6.77
N GLY A 94 -3.55 -11.55 6.86
CA GLY A 94 -3.78 -10.43 5.93
C GLY A 94 -2.66 -9.38 6.00
N GLU A 95 -2.30 -8.79 4.86
CA GLU A 95 -1.21 -7.79 4.75
C GLU A 95 -1.37 -6.64 5.77
N ALA A 96 -2.60 -6.15 5.98
CA ALA A 96 -2.90 -5.12 6.97
C ALA A 96 -2.54 -5.51 8.42
N GLN A 97 -2.72 -6.79 8.78
CA GLN A 97 -2.35 -7.29 10.11
C GLN A 97 -0.84 -7.38 10.27
N TYR A 98 -0.11 -7.79 9.22
CA TYR A 98 1.35 -7.80 9.23
C TYR A 98 1.95 -6.41 9.43
N PHE A 99 1.34 -5.38 8.84
CA PHE A 99 1.78 -3.98 9.00
C PHE A 99 1.40 -3.34 10.34
N GLY A 100 0.66 -4.04 11.20
CA GLY A 100 0.25 -3.54 12.51
C GLY A 100 -0.61 -2.26 12.38
N LEU A 101 -1.47 -2.20 11.36
CA LEU A 101 -2.37 -1.07 11.13
C LEU A 101 -3.65 -1.25 11.96
N ASP A 102 -4.13 -0.17 12.57
CA ASP A 102 -5.40 -0.17 13.31
C ASP A 102 -6.56 -0.29 12.30
N THR A 103 -7.39 -1.32 12.48
CA THR A 103 -8.46 -1.73 11.55
C THR A 103 -9.49 -0.64 11.25
N SER A 104 -9.62 0.38 12.10
CA SER A 104 -10.54 1.51 11.93
C SER A 104 -10.12 2.51 10.85
N SER A 105 -8.84 2.51 10.45
CA SER A 105 -8.25 3.53 9.57
C SER A 105 -7.75 2.96 8.25
N VAL A 106 -8.05 1.70 7.92
CA VAL A 106 -7.52 1.01 6.73
C VAL A 106 -8.62 0.77 5.69
N LYS A 107 -8.36 1.20 4.46
CA LYS A 107 -9.10 0.83 3.26
C LYS A 107 -8.22 -0.10 2.43
N MET A 108 -8.72 -1.32 2.19
CA MET A 108 -8.07 -2.27 1.28
C MET A 108 -8.50 -1.97 -0.15
N GLU A 109 -7.54 -1.76 -1.05
CA GLU A 109 -7.79 -1.62 -2.49
C GLU A 109 -7.09 -2.74 -3.24
N LYS A 110 -7.86 -3.48 -4.05
CA LYS A 110 -7.36 -4.62 -4.82
C LYS A 110 -6.79 -4.12 -6.14
N VAL A 111 -5.52 -4.39 -6.38
CA VAL A 111 -4.84 -4.01 -7.63
C VAL A 111 -4.50 -5.26 -8.43
N PRO A 112 -4.89 -5.35 -9.72
CA PRO A 112 -4.56 -6.49 -10.56
C PRO A 112 -3.06 -6.53 -10.81
N LEU A 113 -2.44 -7.67 -10.52
CA LEU A 113 -1.07 -7.95 -10.93
C LEU A 113 -1.09 -8.54 -12.35
N VAL A 114 -0.63 -7.74 -13.31
CA VAL A 114 -0.43 -8.13 -14.71
C VAL A 114 1.06 -8.43 -14.89
N ILE A 115 1.40 -9.70 -15.15
CA ILE A 115 2.78 -10.17 -15.34
C ILE A 115 3.02 -10.49 -16.81
N ALA A 116 2.04 -11.10 -17.47
CA ALA A 116 2.05 -11.41 -18.90
C ALA A 116 0.72 -10.95 -19.52
N PRO A 117 0.70 -9.89 -20.35
CA PRO A 117 -0.53 -9.47 -21.01
C PRO A 117 -1.04 -10.58 -21.95
N VAL A 118 -2.36 -10.80 -21.99
CA VAL A 118 -2.97 -11.74 -22.96
C VAL A 118 -2.56 -11.35 -24.37
N ARG A 119 -2.31 -12.35 -25.23
CA ARG A 119 -2.19 -12.14 -26.67
C ARG A 119 -3.39 -11.33 -27.18
N GLU A 120 -3.14 -10.33 -28.01
CA GLU A 120 -4.20 -9.51 -28.62
C GLU A 120 -5.25 -10.42 -29.28
N VAL A 121 -6.47 -10.39 -28.74
CA VAL A 121 -7.59 -11.12 -29.31
C VAL A 121 -8.18 -10.28 -30.43
N ALA A 122 -7.97 -10.71 -31.68
CA ALA A 122 -8.58 -10.08 -32.84
C ALA A 122 -10.10 -10.36 -32.85
N LEU A 123 -10.89 -9.41 -32.36
CA LEU A 123 -12.35 -9.50 -32.39
C LEU A 123 -12.88 -8.93 -33.70
N THR A 124 -13.70 -9.70 -34.40
CA THR A 124 -14.49 -9.22 -35.55
C THR A 124 -15.94 -9.06 -35.13
N ARG A 125 -16.48 -7.86 -35.29
CA ARG A 125 -17.89 -7.57 -35.01
C ARG A 125 -18.77 -8.27 -36.04
N VAL A 126 -19.61 -9.19 -35.60
CA VAL A 126 -20.67 -9.78 -36.45
C VAL A 126 -21.85 -8.82 -36.46
N LYS A 127 -22.38 -8.55 -37.66
CA LYS A 127 -23.59 -7.72 -37.89
C LYS A 127 -24.85 -8.54 -37.68
#